data_AF-T1J696-F1
#
_entry.id   AF-T1J696-F1
#
_cell.length_a   1.000
_cell.length_b   1.000
_cell.length_c   1.000
_cell.angle_alpha   90.00
_cell.angle_beta   90.00
_cell.angle_gamma   90.00
#
_symmetry.space_group_name_H-M   'P 1'
#
loop_
_entity.id
_entity.type
_entity.pdbx_description
1 polymer ?
#
loop_
_entity_poly.entity_id
_entity_poly.type
_entity_poly.pdbx_seq_one_letter_code
_entity_poly.pdbx_strand_id
1 'polypeptide(L)'
;MAHCTTRVITAITPLSSRFIKWPTAAERLEISAEMGKKGVPNCIGFIDGSHLRLVSEPVEDGISYFNRKSFYSLNMTAIVNYKKAIIGFQLGFPGKVHDMTVFKSMSIYKNPQLHFRDNDI
;
A
#
# COMPACT_ATOMS: atom_id res chain seq x y z
N MET A 1 21.21 -15.59 12.56
CA MET A 1 20.95 -14.14 12.48
C MET A 1 19.44 -13.86 12.40
N ALA A 2 18.67 -14.11 13.48
CA ALA A 2 17.20 -13.99 13.44
C ALA A 2 16.58 -13.21 14.62
N HIS A 3 17.24 -13.21 15.80
CA HIS A 3 16.65 -12.63 17.02
C HIS A 3 16.55 -11.10 17.03
N CYS A 4 17.44 -10.39 16.34
CA CYS A 4 17.40 -8.92 16.27
C CYS A 4 16.18 -8.44 15.47
N THR A 5 15.89 -9.10 14.35
CA THR A 5 14.79 -8.72 13.45
C THR A 5 13.42 -9.03 14.06
N THR A 6 13.24 -10.17 14.74
CA THR A 6 11.95 -10.53 15.35
C THR A 6 11.52 -9.54 16.43
N ARG A 7 12.43 -9.16 17.33
CA ARG A 7 12.10 -8.19 18.40
C ARG A 7 11.64 -6.84 17.84
N VAL A 8 12.32 -6.35 16.80
CA VAL A 8 11.97 -5.09 16.14
C VAL A 8 10.62 -5.20 15.42
N ILE A 9 10.39 -6.27 14.67
CA ILE A 9 9.10 -6.51 14.01
C ILE A 9 7.98 -6.57 15.06
N THR A 10 8.14 -7.37 16.11
CA THR A 10 7.14 -7.49 17.19
C THR A 10 6.85 -6.15 17.87
N ALA A 11 7.84 -5.28 18.03
CA ALA A 11 7.64 -3.94 18.61
C ALA A 11 6.97 -2.95 17.64
N ILE A 12 7.27 -3.02 16.34
CA ILE A 12 6.78 -2.06 15.34
C ILE A 12 5.41 -2.43 14.79
N THR A 13 5.13 -3.71 14.56
CA THR A 13 3.86 -4.16 13.95
C THR A 13 2.62 -3.62 14.67
N PRO A 14 2.53 -3.62 16.02
CA PRO A 14 1.39 -3.05 16.73
C PRO A 14 1.19 -1.55 16.48
N LEU A 15 2.26 -0.82 16.16
CA LEU A 15 2.23 0.61 15.88
C LEU A 15 1.65 0.93 14.50
N SER A 16 1.55 -0.06 13.60
CA SER A 16 1.06 0.14 12.22
C SER A 16 -0.30 0.85 12.19
N SER A 17 -1.25 0.40 13.00
CA SER A 17 -2.60 1.01 13.08
C SER A 17 -2.59 2.46 13.56
N ARG A 18 -1.53 2.91 14.24
CA ARG A 18 -1.37 4.30 14.70
C ARG A 18 -0.88 5.21 13.58
N PHE A 19 0.03 4.72 12.73
CA PHE A 19 0.74 5.53 11.73
C PHE A 19 0.21 5.37 10.31
N ILE A 20 -0.31 4.19 9.97
CA ILE A 20 -0.86 3.88 8.66
C ILE A 20 -2.38 4.00 8.78
N LYS A 21 -2.87 5.21 8.55
CA LYS A 21 -4.30 5.53 8.58
C LYS A 21 -4.69 6.28 7.32
N TRP A 22 -5.92 6.07 6.92
CA TRP A 22 -6.55 6.90 5.91
C TRP A 22 -6.66 8.34 6.45
N PRO A 23 -6.27 9.37 5.68
CA PRO A 23 -6.32 10.75 6.14
C PRO A 23 -7.76 11.18 6.42
N THR A 24 -7.94 12.01 7.44
CA THR A 24 -9.20 12.70 7.72
C THR A 24 -9.58 13.66 6.60
N ALA A 25 -10.82 14.15 6.58
CA ALA A 25 -11.26 15.11 5.57
C ALA A 25 -10.39 16.39 5.56
N ALA A 26 -10.02 16.91 6.73
CA ALA A 26 -9.14 18.07 6.83
C ALA A 26 -7.73 17.80 6.26
N GLU A 27 -7.16 16.63 6.57
CA GLU A 27 -5.85 16.23 6.03
C GLU A 27 -5.92 16.00 4.51
N ARG A 28 -7.01 15.45 3.97
CA ARG A 28 -7.20 15.30 2.52
C ARG A 28 -7.24 16.66 1.81
N LEU A 29 -7.91 17.66 2.37
CA LEU A 29 -7.92 19.02 1.84
C LEU A 29 -6.52 19.64 1.85
N GLU A 30 -5.76 19.48 2.94
CA GLU A 30 -4.36 19.94 3.03
C GLU A 30 -3.49 19.25 1.96
N ILE A 31 -3.58 17.93 1.84
CA ILE A 31 -2.81 17.16 0.84
C ILE A 31 -3.18 17.62 -0.57
N SER A 32 -4.47 17.73 -0.88
CA SER A 32 -4.96 18.17 -2.20
C SER A 32 -4.45 19.57 -2.56
N ALA A 33 -4.50 20.51 -1.61
CA ALA A 33 -4.01 21.86 -1.83
C ALA A 33 -2.49 21.89 -2.11
N GLU A 34 -1.70 21.12 -1.35
CA GLU A 34 -0.26 21.00 -1.58
C GLU A 34 0.08 20.30 -2.91
N MET A 35 -0.71 19.31 -3.31
CA MET A 35 -0.56 18.66 -4.60
C MET A 35 -0.99 19.55 -5.77
N GLY A 36 -2.01 20.40 -5.59
CA GLY A 36 -2.40 21.43 -6.54
C GLY A 36 -1.28 22.41 -6.85
N LYS A 37 -0.53 22.85 -5.82
CA LYS A 37 0.69 23.66 -6.00
C LYS A 37 1.79 22.96 -6.81
N LYS A 38 1.77 21.62 -6.84
CA LYS A 38 2.71 20.76 -7.59
C LYS A 38 2.17 20.32 -8.96
N GLY A 39 1.03 20.86 -9.39
CA GLY A 39 0.43 20.56 -10.70
C GLY A 39 -0.44 19.30 -10.74
N VAL A 40 -0.78 18.71 -9.59
CA VAL A 40 -1.66 17.54 -9.51
C VAL A 40 -2.85 17.85 -8.58
N PRO A 41 -3.79 18.72 -8.99
CA PRO A 41 -4.92 19.12 -8.14
C PRO A 41 -5.78 17.91 -7.77
N ASN A 42 -6.43 17.96 -6.61
CA ASN A 42 -7.32 16.90 -6.08
C ASN A 42 -6.63 15.56 -5.78
N CYS A 43 -5.31 15.47 -5.94
CA CYS A 43 -4.56 14.27 -5.60
C CYS A 43 -4.31 14.20 -4.09
N ILE A 44 -4.75 13.12 -3.46
CA ILE A 44 -4.52 12.84 -2.03
C ILE A 44 -3.44 11.78 -1.79
N GLY A 45 -2.95 11.14 -2.84
CA GLY A 45 -1.95 10.08 -2.75
C GLY A 45 -1.68 9.40 -4.08
N PHE A 46 -0.57 8.68 -4.10
CA PHE A 46 -0.07 7.92 -5.25
C PHE A 46 -0.13 6.44 -4.93
N ILE A 47 -0.55 5.64 -5.90
CA ILE A 47 -0.65 4.19 -5.78
C ILE A 47 0.48 3.57 -6.56
N ASP A 48 1.27 2.70 -5.94
CA ASP A 48 2.30 1.94 -6.62
C ASP A 48 2.48 0.54 -6.00
N GLY A 49 2.92 -0.40 -6.84
CA GLY A 49 3.21 -1.77 -6.47
C GLY A 49 4.68 -2.00 -6.16
N SER A 50 4.95 -2.86 -5.17
CA SER A 50 6.30 -3.27 -4.79
C SER A 50 6.34 -4.78 -4.55
N HIS A 51 7.48 -5.39 -4.87
CA HIS A 51 7.69 -6.83 -4.74
C HIS A 51 8.57 -7.13 -3.53
N LEU A 52 7.99 -7.78 -2.52
CA LEU A 52 8.72 -8.35 -1.40
C LEU A 52 9.31 -9.69 -1.84
N ARG A 53 10.63 -9.75 -2.01
CA ARG A 53 11.34 -10.95 -2.46
C ARG A 53 11.20 -12.07 -1.43
N LEU A 54 10.83 -13.25 -1.91
CA LEU A 54 10.87 -14.50 -1.15
C LEU A 54 12.24 -15.16 -1.35
N VAL A 55 12.74 -15.80 -0.29
CA VAL A 55 14.05 -16.48 -0.32
C VAL A 55 14.00 -17.77 -1.15
N SER A 56 12.83 -18.40 -1.21
CA SER A 56 12.59 -19.64 -1.93
C SER A 56 11.23 -19.62 -2.62
N GLU A 57 11.05 -20.56 -3.53
CA GLU A 57 9.75 -20.86 -4.13
C GLU A 57 8.73 -21.30 -3.06
N PRO A 58 7.50 -20.75 -3.07
CA PRO A 58 6.40 -21.30 -2.27
C PRO A 58 6.06 -22.73 -2.66
N VAL A 59 5.80 -23.58 -1.67
CA VAL A 59 5.45 -25.00 -1.86
C VAL A 59 4.16 -25.14 -2.68
N GLU A 60 3.20 -24.25 -2.45
CA GLU A 60 1.93 -24.21 -3.15
C GLU A 60 1.96 -23.11 -4.22
N ASP A 61 1.66 -23.49 -5.46
CA ASP A 61 1.51 -22.58 -6.61
C ASP A 61 2.69 -21.59 -6.82
N GLY A 62 3.93 -22.09 -6.69
CA GLY A 62 5.15 -21.28 -6.81
C GLY A 62 5.26 -20.43 -8.08
N ILE A 63 4.69 -20.92 -9.19
CA ILE A 63 4.64 -20.22 -10.49
C ILE A 63 3.90 -18.87 -10.40
N SER A 64 2.85 -18.77 -9.58
CA SER A 64 2.11 -17.52 -9.38
C SER A 64 2.92 -16.46 -8.61
N TYR A 65 3.94 -16.88 -7.86
CA TYR A 65 4.82 -15.97 -7.13
C TYR A 65 6.03 -15.52 -7.95
N PHE A 66 6.35 -16.23 -9.04
CA PHE A 66 7.43 -15.87 -9.95
C PHE A 66 7.04 -14.65 -10.80
N ASN A 67 7.67 -13.51 -10.53
CA ASN A 67 7.32 -12.23 -11.14
C ASN A 67 8.06 -11.97 -12.47
N ARG A 68 7.67 -10.88 -13.15
CA ARG A 68 8.30 -10.42 -14.42
C ARG A 68 9.78 -10.02 -14.31
N LYS A 69 10.30 -9.91 -13.09
CA LYS A 69 11.72 -9.59 -12.80
C LYS A 69 12.51 -10.86 -12.48
N SER A 70 11.96 -12.03 -12.76
CA SER A 70 12.58 -13.35 -12.60
C SER A 70 12.96 -13.69 -11.15
N PHE A 71 12.09 -13.37 -10.19
CA PHE A 71 12.22 -13.84 -8.81
C PHE A 71 10.87 -14.09 -8.13
N TYR A 72 10.86 -14.96 -7.12
CA TYR A 72 9.68 -15.23 -6.30
C TYR A 72 9.39 -14.05 -5.36
N SER A 73 8.14 -13.57 -5.32
CA SER A 73 7.78 -12.43 -4.50
C SER A 73 6.32 -12.40 -4.08
N LEU A 74 6.05 -11.68 -2.99
CA LEU A 74 4.72 -11.16 -2.67
C LEU A 74 4.57 -9.76 -3.26
N ASN A 75 3.42 -9.47 -3.86
CA ASN A 75 3.05 -8.12 -4.26
C ASN A 75 2.45 -7.36 -3.06
N MET A 76 2.93 -6.14 -2.86
CA MET A 76 2.39 -5.13 -1.96
C MET A 76 2.05 -3.88 -2.77
N THR A 77 0.80 -3.45 -2.75
CA THR A 77 0.40 -2.14 -3.29
C THR A 77 0.19 -1.17 -2.15
N ALA A 78 0.80 0.01 -2.23
CA ALA A 78 0.70 1.04 -1.20
C ALA A 78 0.17 2.36 -1.79
N ILE A 79 -0.53 3.11 -0.94
CA ILE A 79 -0.97 4.48 -1.20
C ILE A 79 -0.11 5.40 -0.35
N VAL A 80 0.58 6.34 -1.00
CA VAL A 80 1.56 7.22 -0.36
C VAL A 80 1.20 8.67 -0.63
N ASN A 81 1.16 9.51 0.41
CA ASN A 81 0.89 10.94 0.27
C ASN A 81 2.17 11.74 -0.07
N TYR A 82 2.03 13.04 -0.31
CA TYR A 82 3.15 13.92 -0.64
C TYR A 82 4.22 14.05 0.47
N LYS A 83 3.86 13.73 1.72
CA LYS A 83 4.77 13.69 2.88
C LYS A 83 5.56 12.38 2.93
N LYS A 84 5.44 11.51 1.91
CA LYS A 84 6.04 10.18 1.82
C LYS A 84 5.52 9.21 2.91
N ALA A 85 4.34 9.48 3.45
CA ALA A 85 3.70 8.60 4.44
C ALA A 85 2.79 7.59 3.74
N ILE A 86 2.86 6.32 4.16
CA ILE A 86 1.93 5.28 3.73
C ILE A 86 0.59 5.52 4.44
N ILE A 87 -0.45 5.76 3.66
CA ILE A 87 -1.82 6.05 4.17
C ILE A 87 -2.80 4.90 3.92
N GLY A 88 -2.35 3.86 3.19
CA GLY A 88 -3.07 2.62 2.99
C GLY A 88 -2.19 1.64 2.23
N PHE A 89 -2.39 0.34 2.44
CA PHE A 89 -1.69 -0.68 1.67
C PHE A 89 -2.50 -1.97 1.63
N GLN A 90 -2.13 -2.83 0.67
CA GLN A 90 -2.58 -4.20 0.58
C GLN A 90 -1.37 -5.08 0.32
N LEU A 91 -1.27 -6.15 1.09
CA LEU A 91 -0.21 -7.14 1.01
C LEU A 91 -0.82 -8.53 0.79
N GLY A 92 -0.03 -9.45 0.27
CA GLY A 92 -0.32 -10.89 0.30
C GLY A 92 -0.67 -11.50 -1.05
N PHE A 93 -0.63 -10.72 -2.13
CA PHE A 93 -0.88 -11.24 -3.47
C PHE A 93 0.38 -11.92 -4.04
N PRO A 94 0.24 -12.96 -4.88
CA PRO A 94 1.38 -13.52 -5.60
C PRO A 94 2.06 -12.49 -6.50
N GLY A 95 3.37 -12.60 -6.66
CA GLY A 95 4.22 -11.65 -7.39
C GLY A 95 3.87 -11.45 -8.87
N LYS A 96 3.08 -12.34 -9.47
CA LYS A 96 2.60 -12.20 -10.85
C LYS A 96 1.34 -11.33 -10.97
N VAL A 97 0.64 -11.08 -9.86
CA VAL A 97 -0.59 -10.29 -9.84
C VAL A 97 -0.26 -8.83 -10.15
N HIS A 98 -1.04 -8.23 -11.06
CA HIS A 98 -0.89 -6.83 -11.45
C HIS A 98 -1.35 -5.87 -10.34
N ASP A 99 -0.70 -4.73 -10.19
CA ASP A 99 -0.96 -3.76 -9.10
C ASP A 99 -2.41 -3.26 -9.12
N MET A 100 -2.98 -3.05 -10.30
CA MET A 100 -4.42 -2.71 -10.45
C MET A 100 -5.33 -3.78 -9.84
N THR A 101 -5.01 -5.07 -9.98
CA THR A 101 -5.79 -6.16 -9.39
C THR A 101 -5.69 -6.13 -7.87
N VAL A 102 -4.51 -5.86 -7.33
CA VAL A 102 -4.31 -5.68 -5.89
C VAL A 102 -5.08 -4.45 -5.39
N PHE A 103 -5.00 -3.32 -6.09
CA PHE A 103 -5.74 -2.10 -5.76
C PHE A 103 -7.26 -2.31 -5.73
N LYS A 104 -7.80 -3.03 -6.73
CA LYS A 104 -9.22 -3.41 -6.76
C LYS A 104 -9.66 -4.25 -5.56
N SER A 105 -8.73 -4.93 -4.90
CA SER A 105 -9.03 -5.69 -3.68
C SER A 105 -9.13 -4.82 -2.43
N MET A 106 -8.56 -3.60 -2.44
CA MET A 106 -8.50 -2.69 -1.31
C MET A 106 -9.89 -2.13 -0.95
N SER A 107 -10.09 -1.84 0.35
CA SER A 107 -11.36 -1.25 0.81
C SER A 107 -11.67 0.10 0.18
N ILE A 108 -10.65 0.89 -0.20
CA ILE A 108 -10.86 2.19 -0.84
C ILE A 108 -11.52 2.05 -2.21
N TYR A 109 -11.17 1.00 -2.97
CA TYR A 109 -11.78 0.73 -4.26
C TYR A 109 -13.18 0.11 -4.10
N LYS A 110 -13.33 -0.83 -3.16
CA LYS A 110 -14.57 -1.56 -2.95
C LYS A 110 -15.67 -0.74 -2.26
N ASN A 111 -15.27 0.15 -1.35
CA ASN A 111 -16.16 0.92 -0.49
C ASN A 111 -15.70 2.39 -0.39
N PRO A 112 -15.64 3.13 -1.51
CA PRO A 112 -15.13 4.51 -1.53
C PRO A 112 -15.84 5.42 -0.51
N GLN A 113 -17.13 5.21 -0.25
CA GLN A 113 -17.94 5.93 0.73
C GLN A 113 -17.45 5.80 2.19
N LEU A 114 -16.66 4.78 2.52
CA LEU A 114 -16.04 4.66 3.85
C LEU A 114 -14.77 5.53 3.99
N HIS A 115 -14.22 5.97 2.85
CA HIS A 115 -12.93 6.67 2.76
C HIS A 115 -13.09 8.13 2.33
N PHE A 116 -14.09 8.42 1.51
CA PHE A 116 -14.42 9.74 0.98
C PHE A 116 -15.86 10.12 1.34
N ARG A 117 -16.10 11.41 1.58
CA ARG A 117 -17.44 12.00 1.67
C ARG A 117 -17.88 12.50 0.30
N ASP A 118 -19.17 12.73 0.13
CA ASP A 118 -19.76 13.17 -1.15
C ASP A 118 -19.15 14.48 -1.71
N ASN A 119 -18.54 15.31 -0.85
CA ASN A 119 -17.87 16.57 -1.25
C ASN A 119 -16.36 16.44 -1.46
N ASP A 120 -15.77 15.24 -1.35
CA ASP A 120 -14.34 15.02 -1.59
C ASP A 120 -14.01 14.64 -3.05
N ILE A 121 -15.01 14.53 -3.92
CA ILE A 121 -14.90 14.07 -5.33
C ILE A 121 -15.34 15.19 -6.27
#